data_AF-A0A257K7A6-F1
#
_entry.id   AF-A0A257K7A6-F1
#
_cell.length_a   1.000
_cell.length_b   1.000
_cell.length_c   1.000
_cell.angle_alpha   90.00
_cell.angle_beta   90.00
_cell.angle_gamma   90.00
#
_symmetry.space_group_name_H-M   'P 1'
#
loop_
_entity.id
_entity.type
_entity.pdbx_description
1 polymer ?
#
loop_
_entity_poly.entity_id
_entity_poly.type
_entity_poly.pdbx_seq_one_letter_code
_entity_poly.pdbx_strand_id
1 'polypeptide(L)'
;MRLFISLTVCWLSTQWGWSQTDGYWDNMRTTNETVTLSAGEKKIIQTADFPQGTTEFVIRMTVLDNDQKISSSLSSILKAIPDPSGISQGSAGALNLLSSVAGVDKCKIALFATREKAEQFAKTGNAKETCYNLEVASNKAAKLVTPNNSPCLKNLPLNLYVVVESGNWVMRQKVTVELVPWVDNKARTGWTINNRKMILNTCKVTETAKKLPDSDYYCACLSDRIQKKMSFNEYDRMLVAEKKAMWQIESDVCIKATNEAQNVLVANRVKVESLMEKGKYAEAITLLQRDFLDDSKTTTYEYALMGKCLILTKQYEKALQILKAGEHRDAADLFVQINLAHAYMFTKEIGMCKDIHKRFKTQNINPTTSWTQQFDADIALFTKKGLPTEYFGRIQRAIQ
;
A
#
# COMPACT_ATOMS: atom_id res chain seq x y z
N MET A 1 -46.99 -36.63 43.73
CA MET A 1 -45.69 -36.43 44.43
C MET A 1 -44.76 -35.73 43.45
N ARG A 2 -44.52 -34.42 43.64
CA ARG A 2 -43.79 -33.55 42.70
C ARG A 2 -42.27 -33.75 42.90
N LEU A 3 -41.56 -34.22 41.87
CA LEU A 3 -40.10 -34.15 41.82
C LEU A 3 -39.73 -32.97 40.91
N PHE A 4 -39.19 -31.91 41.50
CA PHE A 4 -38.59 -30.79 40.78
C PHE A 4 -37.17 -31.20 40.34
N ILE A 5 -36.95 -31.31 39.03
CA ILE A 5 -35.62 -31.45 38.44
C ILE A 5 -35.08 -30.03 38.19
N SER A 6 -34.11 -29.62 39.01
CA SER A 6 -33.35 -28.38 38.80
C SER A 6 -32.32 -28.61 37.70
N LEU A 7 -32.55 -28.02 36.52
CA LEU A 7 -31.63 -28.06 35.39
C LEU A 7 -30.67 -26.85 35.51
N THR A 8 -29.47 -27.07 36.03
CA THR A 8 -28.43 -26.03 36.07
C THR A 8 -27.75 -25.97 34.71
N VAL A 9 -28.13 -25.00 33.88
CA VAL A 9 -27.49 -24.73 32.59
C VAL A 9 -26.18 -23.99 32.85
N CYS A 10 -25.06 -24.72 32.84
CA CYS A 10 -23.72 -24.13 32.90
C CYS A 10 -23.38 -23.55 31.52
N TRP A 11 -23.46 -22.22 31.40
CA TRP A 11 -22.96 -21.51 30.22
C TRP A 11 -21.43 -21.58 30.19
N LEU A 12 -20.89 -22.58 29.49
CA LEU A 12 -19.50 -22.58 29.04
C LEU A 12 -19.36 -21.51 27.95
N SER A 13 -19.01 -20.29 28.37
CA SER A 13 -18.48 -19.27 27.48
C SER A 13 -17.13 -19.76 26.96
N THR A 14 -17.14 -20.40 25.80
CA THR A 14 -15.92 -20.62 25.03
C THR A 14 -15.45 -19.26 24.53
N GLN A 15 -14.60 -18.61 25.32
CA GLN A 15 -13.78 -17.52 24.82
C GLN A 15 -12.77 -18.14 23.86
N TRP A 16 -13.09 -18.13 22.57
CA TRP A 16 -12.10 -18.32 21.53
C TRP A 16 -11.21 -17.07 21.54
N GLY A 17 -10.27 -17.01 22.48
CA GLY A 17 -9.14 -16.11 22.42
C GLY A 17 -8.22 -16.58 21.30
N TRP A 18 -8.54 -16.22 20.06
CA TRP A 18 -7.58 -16.29 18.97
C TRP A 18 -6.49 -15.27 19.29
N SER A 19 -5.41 -15.71 19.96
CA SER A 19 -4.16 -14.96 19.91
C SER A 19 -3.74 -14.97 18.43
N GLN A 20 -4.00 -13.87 17.73
CA GLN A 20 -3.40 -13.65 16.43
C GLN A 20 -1.90 -13.58 16.68
N THR A 21 -1.15 -14.60 16.27
CA THR A 21 0.29 -14.57 16.44
C THR A 21 0.83 -13.44 15.56
N ASP A 22 1.39 -12.41 16.18
CA ASP A 22 1.95 -11.24 15.47
C ASP A 22 3.14 -11.61 14.57
N GLY A 23 3.62 -12.86 14.63
CA GLY A 23 4.67 -13.41 13.81
C GLY A 23 4.81 -14.93 13.95
N TYR A 24 5.97 -15.46 13.59
CA TYR A 24 6.33 -16.86 13.75
C TYR A 24 7.86 -17.06 13.86
N TRP A 25 8.29 -18.17 14.48
CA TRP A 25 9.69 -18.61 14.46
C TRP A 25 10.03 -19.27 13.12
N ASP A 26 11.01 -18.75 12.38
CA ASP A 26 11.43 -19.32 11.09
C ASP A 26 12.39 -20.49 11.32
N ASN A 27 11.84 -21.70 11.22
CA ASN A 27 12.56 -22.96 11.38
C ASN A 27 13.33 -23.40 10.12
N MET A 28 13.15 -22.72 8.98
CA MET A 28 13.85 -23.03 7.73
C MET A 28 15.19 -22.29 7.66
N ARG A 29 15.21 -21.03 8.09
CA ARG A 29 16.41 -20.16 8.12
C ARG A 29 17.03 -20.11 9.52
N THR A 30 17.10 -21.27 10.16
CA THR A 30 17.77 -21.46 11.45
C THR A 30 19.24 -21.78 11.23
N THR A 31 20.13 -21.19 12.02
CA THR A 31 21.54 -21.60 12.07
C THR A 31 21.67 -22.70 13.13
N ASN A 32 22.31 -23.82 12.79
CA ASN A 32 22.63 -24.89 13.73
C ASN A 32 24.02 -25.45 13.36
N GLU A 33 25.05 -24.91 13.98
CA GLU A 33 26.44 -25.17 13.63
C GLU A 33 27.19 -25.71 14.84
N THR A 34 28.01 -26.73 14.63
CA THR A 34 28.81 -27.37 15.69
C THR A 34 30.28 -27.21 15.40
N VAL A 35 31.00 -26.61 16.33
CA VAL A 35 32.43 -26.34 16.23
C VAL A 35 33.19 -26.98 17.38
N THR A 36 34.38 -27.50 17.09
CA THR A 36 35.34 -27.93 18.12
C THR A 36 36.36 -26.82 18.33
N LEU A 37 36.61 -26.46 19.59
CA LEU A 37 37.54 -25.39 19.99
C LEU A 37 38.59 -25.96 20.94
N SER A 38 39.84 -25.59 20.71
CA SER A 38 40.95 -25.79 21.66
C SER A 38 40.95 -24.71 22.74
N ALA A 39 41.82 -24.84 23.74
CA ALA A 39 41.95 -23.84 24.81
C ALA A 39 42.26 -22.44 24.23
N GLY A 40 41.46 -21.44 24.61
CA GLY A 40 41.59 -20.05 24.13
C GLY A 40 41.28 -19.80 22.64
N GLU A 41 40.90 -20.84 21.89
CA GLU A 41 40.60 -20.72 20.46
C GLU A 41 39.32 -19.91 20.22
N LYS A 42 39.30 -19.13 19.13
CA LYS A 42 38.13 -18.41 18.64
C LYS A 42 37.75 -18.92 17.25
N LYS A 43 36.49 -19.27 17.03
CA LYS A 43 35.95 -19.63 15.69
C LYS A 43 34.80 -18.73 15.31
N ILE A 44 34.71 -18.45 14.01
CA ILE A 44 33.66 -17.62 13.42
C ILE A 44 32.65 -18.54 12.72
N ILE A 45 31.37 -18.35 13.02
CA ILE A 45 30.25 -19.01 12.37
C ILE A 45 29.42 -17.93 11.68
N GLN A 46 29.19 -18.07 10.39
CA GLN A 46 28.24 -17.22 9.66
C GLN A 46 26.83 -17.80 9.83
N THR A 47 25.86 -16.96 10.18
CA THR A 47 24.47 -17.40 10.28
C THR A 47 23.84 -17.58 8.91
N ALA A 48 22.75 -18.34 8.84
CA ALA A 48 21.84 -18.29 7.71
C ALA A 48 21.34 -16.85 7.47
N ASP A 49 20.96 -16.57 6.23
CA ASP A 49 20.37 -15.29 5.85
C ASP A 49 19.00 -15.12 6.53
N PHE A 50 18.79 -13.95 7.12
CA PHE A 50 17.56 -13.64 7.81
C PHE A 50 16.39 -13.47 6.83
N PRO A 51 15.21 -14.00 7.20
CA PRO A 51 13.97 -13.65 6.53
C PRO A 51 13.70 -12.14 6.54
N GLN A 52 13.07 -11.65 5.46
CA GLN A 52 12.44 -10.34 5.50
C GLN A 52 11.38 -10.30 6.62
N GLY A 53 11.40 -9.25 7.43
CA GLY A 53 10.52 -9.09 8.58
C GLY A 53 11.07 -9.67 9.88
N THR A 54 12.32 -10.16 9.89
CA THR A 54 12.98 -10.49 11.16
C THR A 54 13.13 -9.26 12.02
N THR A 55 12.58 -9.31 13.23
CA THR A 55 12.68 -8.23 14.23
C THR A 55 13.53 -8.65 15.42
N GLU A 56 13.55 -9.95 15.71
CA GLU A 56 14.18 -10.54 16.89
C GLU A 56 14.70 -11.93 16.55
N PHE A 57 15.57 -12.48 17.39
CA PHE A 57 15.97 -13.88 17.29
C PHE A 57 16.32 -14.45 18.65
N VAL A 58 16.28 -15.78 18.75
CA VAL A 58 16.76 -16.51 19.93
C VAL A 58 18.06 -17.20 19.57
N ILE A 59 19.09 -16.96 20.38
CA ILE A 59 20.38 -17.65 20.27
C ILE A 59 20.58 -18.58 21.48
N ARG A 60 21.01 -19.81 21.23
CA ARG A 60 21.40 -20.78 22.25
C ARG A 60 22.78 -21.34 21.94
N MET A 61 23.64 -21.34 22.95
CA MET A 61 24.91 -22.06 22.92
C MET A 61 24.82 -23.27 23.84
N THR A 62 25.24 -24.42 23.33
CA THR A 62 25.34 -25.66 24.11
C THR A 62 26.76 -26.19 24.03
N VAL A 63 27.41 -26.32 25.19
CA VAL A 63 28.70 -27.00 25.31
C VAL A 63 28.43 -28.49 25.48
N LEU A 64 29.09 -29.31 24.67
CA LEU A 64 28.96 -30.76 24.60
C LEU A 64 30.28 -31.41 24.99
N ASP A 65 30.23 -32.43 25.83
CA ASP A 65 31.33 -33.37 26.00
C ASP A 65 31.47 -34.26 24.75
N ASN A 66 32.63 -34.89 24.55
CA ASN A 66 32.99 -35.57 23.28
C ASN A 66 31.93 -36.56 22.76
N ASP A 67 31.18 -37.22 23.66
CA ASP A 67 30.19 -38.24 23.32
C ASP A 67 28.73 -37.74 23.45
N GLN A 68 28.52 -36.49 23.85
CA GLN A 68 27.19 -35.93 24.03
C GLN A 68 26.58 -35.43 22.71
N LYS A 69 25.27 -35.63 22.59
CA LYS A 69 24.43 -35.04 21.54
C LYS A 69 23.33 -34.23 22.19
N ILE A 70 22.90 -33.17 21.52
CA ILE A 70 21.76 -32.36 21.96
C ILE A 70 20.48 -33.23 21.91
N SER A 71 19.75 -33.28 23.02
CA SER A 71 18.52 -34.06 23.17
C SER A 71 17.30 -33.39 22.49
N SER A 72 17.26 -32.06 22.43
CA SER A 72 16.19 -31.30 21.77
C SER A 72 16.71 -30.01 21.11
N SER A 73 16.36 -29.77 19.85
CA SER A 73 16.76 -28.55 19.12
C SER A 73 15.99 -27.32 19.57
N LEU A 74 16.60 -26.14 19.44
CA LEU A 74 16.03 -24.86 19.86
C LEU A 74 14.72 -24.59 19.10
N SER A 75 14.70 -24.86 17.79
CA SER A 75 13.53 -24.73 16.94
C SER A 75 12.35 -25.58 17.42
N SER A 76 12.59 -26.81 17.89
CA SER A 76 11.54 -27.68 18.44
C SER A 76 10.96 -27.14 19.74
N ILE A 77 11.77 -26.52 20.60
CA ILE A 77 11.31 -25.90 21.85
C ILE A 77 10.47 -24.65 21.55
N LEU A 78 10.92 -23.83 20.60
CA LEU A 78 10.23 -22.59 20.21
C LEU A 78 8.87 -22.84 19.56
N LYS A 79 8.59 -24.04 19.03
CA LYS A 79 7.23 -24.41 18.57
C LYS A 79 6.18 -24.32 19.69
N ALA A 80 6.58 -24.50 20.95
CA ALA A 80 5.70 -24.40 22.10
C ALA A 80 5.59 -22.97 22.67
N ILE A 81 6.34 -22.00 22.10
CA ILE A 81 6.36 -20.60 22.54
C ILE A 81 5.75 -19.75 21.41
N PRO A 82 4.50 -19.28 21.57
CA PRO A 82 3.74 -18.66 20.47
C PRO A 82 4.32 -17.33 19.99
N ASP A 83 5.02 -16.59 20.86
CA ASP A 83 5.67 -15.33 20.53
C ASP A 83 6.90 -15.04 21.43
N PRO A 84 7.77 -14.09 21.06
CA PRO A 84 8.99 -13.78 21.81
C PRO A 84 8.77 -13.24 23.22
N SER A 85 7.62 -12.62 23.52
CA SER A 85 7.33 -12.04 24.83
C SER A 85 7.35 -13.12 25.93
N GLY A 86 6.93 -14.34 25.59
CA GLY A 86 6.99 -15.51 26.47
C GLY A 86 8.40 -15.86 26.97
N ILE A 87 9.45 -15.46 26.23
CA ILE A 87 10.86 -15.62 26.63
C ILE A 87 11.31 -14.49 27.56
N SER A 88 10.87 -13.25 27.27
CA SER A 88 11.28 -12.05 28.00
C SER A 88 10.67 -11.94 29.41
N GLN A 89 9.49 -12.50 29.64
CA GLN A 89 8.73 -12.33 30.89
C GLN A 89 9.04 -13.36 31.99
N GLY A 90 10.05 -14.23 31.82
CA GLY A 90 10.34 -15.27 32.80
C GLY A 90 9.20 -16.30 32.99
N SER A 91 8.31 -16.42 32.00
CA SER A 91 7.19 -17.36 32.00
C SER A 91 7.67 -18.83 31.98
N ALA A 92 6.77 -19.80 32.16
CA ALA A 92 7.09 -21.23 32.07
C ALA A 92 7.80 -21.64 30.76
N GLY A 93 7.66 -20.85 29.67
CA GLY A 93 8.39 -21.04 28.42
C GLY A 93 9.90 -20.76 28.54
N ALA A 94 10.33 -19.86 29.43
CA ALA A 94 11.74 -19.58 29.69
C ALA A 94 12.45 -20.71 30.45
N LEU A 95 11.71 -21.45 31.29
CA LEU A 95 12.22 -22.63 32.01
C LEU A 95 12.53 -23.81 31.07
N ASN A 96 11.89 -23.90 29.90
CA ASN A 96 12.12 -24.94 28.89
C ASN A 96 13.28 -24.65 27.93
N LEU A 97 13.86 -23.45 27.95
CA LEU A 97 15.02 -23.08 27.11
C LEU A 97 16.36 -23.53 27.72
N LEU A 98 16.31 -24.26 28.83
CA LEU A 98 17.44 -24.84 29.52
C LEU A 98 17.82 -26.18 28.86
N SER A 99 19.01 -26.28 28.28
CA SER A 99 19.54 -27.57 27.79
C SER A 99 19.61 -28.60 28.92
N SER A 100 19.22 -29.85 28.68
CA SER A 100 19.36 -30.95 29.67
C SER A 100 20.80 -31.46 29.78
N VAL A 101 21.68 -31.06 28.86
CA VAL A 101 23.09 -31.48 28.75
C VAL A 101 24.00 -30.29 29.04
N ALA A 102 24.99 -30.49 29.91
CA ALA A 102 25.77 -29.43 30.52
C ALA A 102 27.23 -29.89 30.77
N GLY A 103 28.16 -29.46 29.92
CA GLY A 103 29.58 -29.41 30.29
C GLY A 103 29.82 -28.27 31.29
N VAL A 104 30.78 -28.44 32.20
CA VAL A 104 31.16 -27.45 33.24
C VAL A 104 32.00 -26.27 32.70
N ASP A 105 32.30 -26.31 31.42
CA ASP A 105 33.23 -25.42 30.73
C ASP A 105 32.62 -24.06 30.36
N LYS A 106 33.46 -23.01 30.36
CA LYS A 106 33.04 -21.63 30.07
C LYS A 106 33.28 -21.32 28.59
N CYS A 107 32.26 -20.80 27.92
CA CYS A 107 32.36 -20.27 26.55
C CYS A 107 31.74 -18.88 26.45
N LYS A 108 32.26 -18.07 25.53
CA LYS A 108 31.69 -16.76 25.21
C LYS A 108 31.27 -16.72 23.76
N ILE A 109 30.18 -16.01 23.49
CA ILE A 109 29.75 -15.65 22.15
C ILE A 109 29.76 -14.13 22.01
N ALA A 110 30.29 -13.66 20.89
CA ALA A 110 30.15 -12.29 20.43
C ALA A 110 29.49 -12.28 19.03
N LEU A 111 28.53 -11.39 18.80
CA LEU A 111 27.85 -11.22 17.51
C LEU A 111 28.35 -9.98 16.79
N PHE A 112 28.50 -10.07 15.47
CA PHE A 112 28.94 -8.97 14.62
C PHE A 112 28.09 -8.88 13.36
N ALA A 113 27.87 -7.65 12.89
CA ALA A 113 27.14 -7.37 11.65
C ALA A 113 27.95 -7.72 10.39
N THR A 114 29.28 -7.71 10.48
CA THR A 114 30.17 -7.90 9.34
C THR A 114 31.30 -8.86 9.66
N ARG A 115 31.82 -9.51 8.62
CA ARG A 115 32.88 -10.51 8.73
C ARG A 115 34.18 -9.90 9.23
N GLU A 116 34.51 -8.71 8.73
CA GLU A 116 35.76 -8.01 9.03
C GLU A 116 35.87 -7.71 10.53
N LYS A 117 34.77 -7.31 11.16
CA LYS A 117 34.72 -7.04 12.61
C LYS A 117 34.85 -8.32 13.43
N ALA A 118 34.20 -9.40 12.99
CA ALA A 118 34.35 -10.71 13.63
C ALA A 118 35.79 -11.23 13.54
N GLU A 119 36.44 -11.07 12.38
CA GLU A 119 37.84 -11.45 12.18
C GLU A 119 38.81 -10.59 13.01
N GLN A 120 38.55 -9.28 13.12
CA GLN A 120 39.33 -8.40 13.98
C GLN A 120 39.22 -8.82 15.46
N PHE A 121 38.01 -9.12 15.94
CA PHE A 121 37.80 -9.62 17.29
C PHE A 121 38.49 -10.98 17.51
N ALA A 122 38.39 -11.90 16.55
CA ALA A 122 39.06 -13.19 16.61
C ALA A 122 40.59 -13.07 16.74
N LYS A 123 41.20 -12.05 16.11
CA LYS A 123 42.65 -11.80 16.17
C LYS A 123 43.10 -11.01 17.40
N THR A 124 42.31 -10.03 17.84
CA THR A 124 42.76 -9.02 18.82
C THR A 124 42.07 -9.11 20.19
N GLY A 125 40.94 -9.82 20.28
CA GLY A 125 40.09 -9.85 21.47
C GLY A 125 39.35 -8.52 21.76
N ASN A 126 39.45 -7.52 20.89
CA ASN A 126 38.85 -6.21 21.11
C ASN A 126 37.34 -6.19 20.81
N ALA A 127 36.52 -6.11 21.86
CA ALA A 127 35.06 -6.18 21.78
C ALA A 127 34.35 -4.83 21.46
N LYS A 128 35.08 -3.77 21.10
CA LYS A 128 34.49 -2.40 20.94
C LYS A 128 33.34 -2.29 19.93
N GLU A 129 33.21 -3.23 18.99
CA GLU A 129 32.17 -3.21 17.94
C GLU A 129 31.25 -4.43 17.95
N THR A 130 31.17 -5.14 19.07
CA THR A 130 30.25 -6.27 19.24
C THR A 130 28.81 -5.78 19.24
N CYS A 131 27.97 -6.43 18.44
CA CYS A 131 26.54 -6.18 18.44
C CYS A 131 25.81 -6.83 19.61
N TYR A 132 26.37 -7.89 20.17
CA TYR A 132 25.80 -8.56 21.32
C TYR A 132 26.89 -9.46 21.90
N ASN A 133 27.03 -9.46 23.22
CA ASN A 133 27.94 -10.37 23.92
C ASN A 133 27.13 -11.23 24.87
N LEU A 134 27.38 -12.53 24.81
CA LEU A 134 26.83 -13.51 25.71
C LEU A 134 27.97 -14.28 26.36
N GLU A 135 28.20 -14.00 27.63
CA GLU A 135 29.02 -14.88 28.46
C GLU A 135 28.14 -15.98 29.01
N VAL A 136 28.40 -17.23 28.64
CA VAL A 136 27.70 -18.39 29.21
C VAL A 136 28.66 -19.04 30.20
N ALA A 137 28.51 -18.70 31.47
CA ALA A 137 29.08 -19.50 32.55
C ALA A 137 28.20 -20.75 32.69
N SER A 138 28.74 -21.92 32.33
CA SER A 138 28.14 -23.24 32.55
C SER A 138 26.63 -23.27 32.30
N ASN A 139 26.27 -23.51 31.04
CA ASN A 139 25.00 -24.07 30.57
C ASN A 139 23.65 -23.40 31.02
N LYS A 140 22.80 -23.19 30.00
CA LYS A 140 21.33 -23.07 30.05
C LYS A 140 20.73 -21.66 30.10
N ALA A 141 20.84 -20.90 29.01
CA ALA A 141 19.74 -20.01 28.64
C ALA A 141 19.85 -19.68 27.16
N ALA A 142 18.84 -20.08 26.37
CA ALA A 142 18.61 -19.38 25.12
C ALA A 142 18.29 -17.91 25.44
N LYS A 143 18.86 -16.98 24.70
CA LYS A 143 18.66 -15.55 24.91
C LYS A 143 17.90 -14.96 23.75
N LEU A 144 16.83 -14.24 24.09
CA LEU A 144 16.14 -13.38 23.14
C LEU A 144 16.97 -12.13 22.90
N VAL A 145 17.31 -11.92 21.64
CA VAL A 145 18.00 -10.72 21.16
C VAL A 145 16.98 -9.85 20.43
N THR A 146 16.89 -8.59 20.85
CA THR A 146 15.93 -7.59 20.38
C THR A 146 16.64 -6.30 19.97
N PRO A 147 15.99 -5.39 19.23
CA PRO A 147 16.58 -4.09 18.87
C PRO A 147 17.00 -3.23 20.07
N ASN A 148 16.44 -3.50 21.25
CA ASN A 148 16.76 -2.79 22.50
C ASN A 148 18.09 -3.26 23.12
N ASN A 149 18.46 -4.54 22.92
CA ASN A 149 19.66 -5.12 23.53
C ASN A 149 20.78 -5.44 22.51
N SER A 150 20.54 -5.21 21.22
CA SER A 150 21.53 -5.43 20.15
C SER A 150 21.45 -4.35 19.05
N PRO A 151 22.50 -3.52 18.85
CA PRO A 151 22.54 -2.56 17.74
C PRO A 151 22.51 -3.23 16.35
N CYS A 152 22.90 -4.50 16.21
CA CYS A 152 22.80 -5.22 14.93
C CYS A 152 21.35 -5.35 14.43
N LEU A 153 20.36 -5.33 15.33
CA LEU A 153 18.95 -5.46 14.95
C LEU A 153 18.30 -4.12 14.58
N LYS A 154 18.95 -2.98 14.85
CA LYS A 154 18.43 -1.65 14.43
C LYS A 154 18.48 -1.48 12.92
N ASN A 155 19.53 -2.02 12.30
CA ASN A 155 19.69 -2.13 10.85
C ASN A 155 20.10 -3.57 10.56
N LEU A 156 19.11 -4.47 10.52
CA LEU A 156 19.34 -5.90 10.38
C LEU A 156 20.17 -6.20 9.12
N PRO A 157 21.41 -6.71 9.26
CA PRO A 157 22.16 -7.20 8.10
C PRO A 157 21.53 -8.46 7.54
N LEU A 158 21.94 -8.87 6.33
CA LEU A 158 21.45 -10.11 5.73
C LEU A 158 21.73 -11.33 6.61
N ASN A 159 22.89 -11.38 7.25
CA ASN A 159 23.29 -12.42 8.22
C ASN A 159 24.21 -11.81 9.28
N LEU A 160 24.53 -12.59 10.32
CA LEU A 160 25.46 -12.23 11.37
C LEU A 160 26.67 -13.16 11.37
N TYR A 161 27.71 -12.70 12.06
CA TYR A 161 28.90 -13.47 12.35
C TYR A 161 28.99 -13.70 13.85
N VAL A 162 28.90 -14.96 14.24
CA VAL A 162 28.99 -15.43 15.63
C VAL A 162 30.43 -15.84 15.88
N VAL A 163 31.12 -15.15 16.79
CA VAL A 163 32.44 -15.59 17.27
C VAL A 163 32.27 -16.35 18.56
N VAL A 164 32.65 -17.62 18.56
CA VAL A 164 32.66 -18.48 19.74
C VAL A 164 34.09 -18.54 20.28
N GLU A 165 34.26 -18.17 21.54
CA GLU A 165 35.54 -18.19 22.26
C GLU A 165 35.52 -19.24 23.37
N SER A 166 36.53 -20.10 23.35
CA SER A 166 36.80 -21.08 24.39
C SER A 166 37.39 -20.40 25.63
N GLY A 167 36.65 -20.43 26.74
CA GLY A 167 37.14 -20.03 28.05
C GLY A 167 37.89 -21.14 28.79
N ASN A 168 38.07 -22.30 28.15
CA ASN A 168 38.85 -23.40 28.70
C ASN A 168 40.34 -23.15 28.56
N TRP A 169 41.08 -23.54 29.60
CA TRP A 169 42.53 -23.36 29.65
C TRP A 169 43.31 -24.59 29.17
N VAL A 170 42.70 -25.78 29.22
CA VAL A 170 43.40 -27.06 29.01
C VAL A 170 42.69 -27.96 27.99
N MET A 171 41.36 -28.15 28.12
CA MET A 171 40.63 -29.14 27.33
C MET A 171 40.00 -28.57 26.07
N ARG A 172 39.98 -29.38 25.00
CA ARG A 172 39.16 -29.14 23.82
C ARG A 172 37.69 -29.30 24.20
N GLN A 173 36.84 -28.45 23.63
CA GLN A 173 35.40 -28.50 23.84
C GLN A 173 34.66 -28.47 22.51
N LYS A 174 33.49 -29.11 22.49
CA LYS A 174 32.58 -29.09 21.35
C LYS A 174 31.41 -28.18 21.69
N VAL A 175 31.13 -27.23 20.82
CA VAL A 175 30.10 -26.21 21.05
C VAL A 175 29.14 -26.21 19.87
N THR A 176 27.85 -26.29 20.16
CA THR A 176 26.79 -26.09 19.17
C THR A 176 26.14 -24.74 19.39
N VAL A 177 26.02 -23.97 18.32
CA VAL A 177 25.31 -22.70 18.28
C VAL A 177 24.04 -22.86 17.46
N GLU A 178 22.91 -22.52 18.08
CA GLU A 178 21.61 -22.45 17.42
C GLU A 178 21.09 -21.02 17.43
N LEU A 179 20.63 -20.54 16.29
CA LEU A 179 20.00 -19.23 16.14
C LEU A 179 18.71 -19.36 15.32
N VAL A 180 17.59 -18.98 15.93
CA VAL A 180 16.25 -19.05 15.31
C VAL A 180 15.65 -17.63 15.23
N PRO A 181 15.39 -17.09 14.03
CA PRO A 181 14.80 -15.76 13.89
C PRO A 181 13.28 -15.79 14.09
N TRP A 182 12.76 -14.70 14.66
CA TRP A 182 11.34 -14.38 14.72
C TRP A 182 10.97 -13.44 13.56
N VAL A 183 9.95 -13.80 12.80
CA VAL A 183 9.44 -13.02 11.66
C VAL A 183 8.12 -12.37 12.05
N ASP A 184 8.12 -11.03 12.15
CA ASP A 184 6.90 -10.26 12.40
C ASP A 184 6.06 -10.13 11.12
N ASN A 185 4.77 -10.41 11.23
CA ASN A 185 3.85 -10.46 10.09
C ASN A 185 3.68 -9.07 9.43
N LYS A 186 3.72 -7.99 10.20
CA LYS A 186 3.64 -6.61 9.67
C LYS A 186 4.96 -6.20 9.04
N ALA A 187 6.08 -6.46 9.70
CA ALA A 187 7.42 -6.14 9.21
C ALA A 187 7.74 -6.92 7.92
N ARG A 188 7.28 -8.18 7.81
CA ARG A 188 7.46 -9.02 6.61
C ARG A 188 6.88 -8.40 5.35
N THR A 189 5.86 -7.54 5.45
CA THR A 189 5.31 -6.83 4.28
C THR A 189 6.32 -5.90 3.61
N GLY A 190 7.41 -5.52 4.30
CA GLY A 190 8.42 -4.61 3.77
C GLY A 190 8.00 -3.14 3.74
N TRP A 191 6.84 -2.79 4.28
CA TRP A 191 6.36 -1.40 4.37
C TRP A 191 7.02 -0.62 5.52
N THR A 192 8.33 -0.42 5.40
CA THR A 192 9.11 0.40 6.32
C THR A 192 8.74 1.87 6.23
N ILE A 193 9.13 2.68 7.23
CA ILE A 193 8.92 4.13 7.22
C ILE A 193 9.53 4.77 5.96
N ASN A 194 10.73 4.32 5.55
CA ASN A 194 11.41 4.85 4.36
C ASN A 194 10.68 4.48 3.07
N ASN A 195 10.23 3.23 2.95
CA ASN A 195 9.47 2.76 1.80
C ASN A 195 8.12 3.49 1.69
N ARG A 196 7.43 3.73 2.81
CA ARG A 196 6.21 4.55 2.85
C ARG A 196 6.49 5.99 2.42
N LYS A 197 7.58 6.60 2.91
CA LYS A 197 8.01 7.96 2.49
C LYS A 197 8.27 8.03 0.98
N MET A 198 8.85 6.99 0.39
CA MET A 198 9.06 6.91 -1.07
C MET A 198 7.75 7.02 -1.85
N ILE A 199 6.72 6.25 -1.45
CA ILE A 199 5.39 6.33 -2.06
C ILE A 199 4.77 7.72 -1.87
N LEU A 200 4.79 8.25 -0.65
CA LEU A 200 4.22 9.56 -0.34
C LEU A 200 4.87 10.68 -1.15
N ASN A 201 6.21 10.71 -1.23
CA ASN A 201 6.94 11.71 -1.99
C ASN A 201 6.67 11.60 -3.49
N THR A 202 6.57 10.37 -4.02
CA THR A 202 6.20 10.14 -5.42
C THR A 202 4.77 10.59 -5.71
N CYS A 203 3.85 10.40 -4.77
CA CYS A 203 2.47 10.86 -4.89
C CYS A 203 2.37 12.38 -4.94
N LYS A 204 3.06 13.09 -4.04
CA LYS A 204 3.01 14.56 -3.94
C LYS A 204 3.41 15.29 -5.22
N VAL A 205 4.28 14.69 -6.04
CA VAL A 205 4.75 15.32 -7.29
C VAL A 205 3.80 15.08 -8.48
N THR A 206 2.78 14.24 -8.33
CA THR A 206 1.80 13.96 -9.40
C THR A 206 0.96 15.19 -9.73
N GLU A 207 0.49 15.28 -10.98
CA GLU A 207 -0.44 16.35 -11.39
C GLU A 207 -1.73 16.36 -10.58
N THR A 208 -2.21 15.18 -10.16
CA THR A 208 -3.41 15.03 -9.34
C THR A 208 -3.19 15.63 -7.95
N ALA A 209 -2.13 15.21 -7.25
CA ALA A 209 -1.85 15.70 -5.89
C ALA A 209 -1.64 17.21 -5.86
N LYS A 210 -0.95 17.79 -6.84
CA LYS A 210 -0.71 19.25 -6.94
C LYS A 210 -1.98 20.09 -7.06
N LYS A 211 -3.09 19.49 -7.48
CA LYS A 211 -4.38 20.18 -7.66
C LYS A 211 -5.33 19.98 -6.47
N LEU A 212 -4.96 19.12 -5.53
CA LEU A 212 -5.76 18.84 -4.35
C LEU A 212 -5.35 19.79 -3.21
N PRO A 213 -6.31 20.45 -2.53
CA PRO A 213 -6.00 21.28 -1.37
C PRO A 213 -5.32 20.50 -0.25
N ASP A 214 -5.78 19.26 0.01
CA ASP A 214 -5.17 18.34 0.97
C ASP A 214 -4.46 17.18 0.26
N SER A 215 -3.33 17.52 -0.37
CA SER A 215 -2.48 16.53 -1.04
C SER A 215 -1.90 15.49 -0.07
N ASP A 216 -1.75 15.81 1.22
CA ASP A 216 -1.21 14.93 2.24
C ASP A 216 -2.18 13.79 2.57
N TYR A 217 -3.45 14.12 2.82
CA TYR A 217 -4.48 13.12 3.09
C TYR A 217 -4.74 12.22 1.88
N TYR A 218 -4.79 12.77 0.66
CA TYR A 218 -4.89 12.00 -0.57
C TYR A 218 -3.72 11.01 -0.73
N CYS A 219 -2.48 11.47 -0.56
CA CYS A 219 -1.31 10.61 -0.69
C CYS A 219 -1.21 9.55 0.42
N ALA A 220 -1.66 9.88 1.63
CA ALA A 220 -1.78 8.92 2.73
C ALA A 220 -2.80 7.82 2.39
N CYS A 221 -3.98 8.19 1.87
CA CYS A 221 -4.98 7.24 1.41
C CYS A 221 -4.42 6.31 0.32
N LEU A 222 -3.75 6.87 -0.70
CA LEU A 222 -3.17 6.09 -1.79
C LEU A 222 -2.15 5.08 -1.26
N SER A 223 -1.25 5.54 -0.38
CA SER A 223 -0.24 4.69 0.26
C SER A 223 -0.87 3.55 1.08
N ASP A 224 -1.90 3.83 1.87
CA ASP A 224 -2.60 2.82 2.68
C ASP A 224 -3.28 1.75 1.79
N ARG A 225 -3.89 2.17 0.69
CA ARG A 225 -4.56 1.25 -0.24
C ARG A 225 -3.57 0.32 -0.95
N ILE A 226 -2.41 0.82 -1.36
CA ILE A 226 -1.34 -0.01 -1.94
C ILE A 226 -0.84 -1.03 -0.89
N GLN A 227 -0.62 -0.58 0.34
CA GLN A 227 -0.16 -1.42 1.45
C GLN A 227 -1.09 -2.59 1.76
N LYS A 228 -2.41 -2.38 1.65
CA LYS A 228 -3.43 -3.42 1.87
C LYS A 228 -3.48 -4.48 0.76
N LYS A 229 -2.96 -4.17 -0.43
CA LYS A 229 -3.06 -5.05 -1.61
C LYS A 229 -1.83 -5.92 -1.82
N MET A 230 -0.67 -5.47 -1.38
CA MET A 230 0.60 -6.15 -1.65
C MET A 230 1.70 -5.74 -0.68
N SER A 231 2.75 -6.56 -0.62
CA SER A 231 4.01 -6.21 0.01
C SER A 231 4.76 -5.14 -0.80
N PHE A 232 5.72 -4.47 -0.15
CA PHE A 232 6.57 -3.50 -0.83
C PHE A 232 7.43 -4.14 -1.93
N ASN A 233 7.92 -5.36 -1.71
CA ASN A 233 8.75 -6.06 -2.71
C ASN A 233 7.95 -6.41 -3.97
N GLU A 234 6.68 -6.83 -3.79
CA GLU A 234 5.77 -7.01 -4.93
C GLU A 234 5.55 -5.69 -5.66
N TYR A 235 5.22 -4.61 -4.93
CA TYR A 235 5.08 -3.28 -5.52
C TYR A 235 6.33 -2.85 -6.29
N ASP A 236 7.52 -2.98 -5.69
CA ASP A 236 8.77 -2.51 -6.27
C ASP A 236 9.10 -3.20 -7.60
N ARG A 237 8.82 -4.51 -7.69
CA ARG A 237 9.03 -5.33 -8.90
C ARG A 237 8.02 -5.06 -10.02
N MET A 238 6.93 -4.35 -9.76
CA MET A 238 5.96 -4.02 -10.80
C MET A 238 6.57 -3.10 -11.87
N LEU A 239 6.13 -3.30 -13.11
CA LEU A 239 6.48 -2.43 -14.22
C LEU A 239 5.91 -1.03 -13.99
N VAL A 240 6.57 -0.02 -14.58
CA VAL A 240 6.14 1.38 -14.49
C VAL A 240 4.69 1.56 -14.98
N ALA A 241 4.31 0.86 -16.04
CA ALA A 241 2.94 0.90 -16.58
C ALA A 241 1.91 0.32 -15.61
N GLU A 242 2.24 -0.78 -14.93
CA GLU A 242 1.36 -1.41 -13.93
C GLU A 242 1.21 -0.54 -12.69
N LYS A 243 2.31 0.05 -12.20
CA LYS A 243 2.30 1.04 -11.12
C LYS A 243 1.38 2.21 -11.48
N LYS A 244 1.51 2.75 -12.70
CA LYS A 244 0.67 3.87 -13.17
C LYS A 244 -0.82 3.50 -13.23
N ALA A 245 -1.15 2.32 -13.79
CA ALA A 245 -2.54 1.86 -13.87
C ALA A 245 -3.15 1.67 -12.48
N MET A 246 -2.43 1.02 -11.57
CA MET A 246 -2.86 0.84 -10.19
C MET A 246 -3.08 2.18 -9.49
N TRP A 247 -2.11 3.10 -9.61
CA TRP A 247 -2.20 4.43 -8.99
C TRP A 247 -3.41 5.19 -9.46
N GLN A 248 -3.75 5.09 -10.75
CA GLN A 248 -4.95 5.71 -11.29
C GLN A 248 -6.23 5.13 -10.66
N ILE A 249 -6.34 3.81 -10.59
CA ILE A 249 -7.50 3.12 -9.99
C ILE A 249 -7.66 3.52 -8.52
N GLU A 250 -6.60 3.45 -7.72
CA GLU A 250 -6.67 3.77 -6.28
C GLU A 250 -6.83 5.27 -6.03
N SER A 251 -6.26 6.12 -6.90
CA SER A 251 -6.43 7.57 -6.85
C SER A 251 -7.90 7.95 -6.95
N ASP A 252 -8.65 7.35 -7.88
CA ASP A 252 -10.07 7.66 -8.07
C ASP A 252 -10.88 7.34 -6.80
N VAL A 253 -10.52 6.27 -6.08
CA VAL A 253 -11.16 5.94 -4.81
C VAL A 253 -10.78 6.92 -3.70
N CYS A 254 -9.50 7.30 -3.62
CA CYS A 254 -9.05 8.25 -2.60
C CYS A 254 -9.64 9.65 -2.78
N ILE A 255 -9.74 10.14 -4.01
CA ILE A 255 -10.41 11.41 -4.32
C ILE A 255 -11.85 11.40 -3.81
N LYS A 256 -12.60 10.29 -4.03
CA LYS A 256 -13.97 10.14 -3.51
C LYS A 256 -14.01 10.20 -1.98
N ALA A 257 -13.08 9.55 -1.30
CA ALA A 257 -13.02 9.45 0.16
C ALA A 257 -12.66 10.78 0.87
N THR A 258 -11.96 11.69 0.18
CA THR A 258 -11.55 12.99 0.75
C THR A 258 -12.67 14.06 0.80
N ASN A 259 -13.83 13.79 0.22
CA ASN A 259 -14.88 14.78 -0.05
C ASN A 259 -14.43 15.97 -0.97
N GLU A 260 -13.20 15.93 -1.51
CA GLU A 260 -12.62 16.92 -2.44
C GLU A 260 -13.05 16.74 -3.90
N ALA A 261 -14.03 15.85 -4.15
CA ALA A 261 -14.51 15.55 -5.50
C ALA A 261 -14.95 16.82 -6.26
N GLN A 262 -15.45 17.84 -5.56
CA GLN A 262 -15.86 19.11 -6.17
C GLN A 262 -14.67 19.92 -6.71
N ASN A 263 -13.55 19.97 -5.98
CA ASN A 263 -12.36 20.70 -6.41
C ASN A 263 -11.69 20.02 -7.60
N VAL A 264 -11.67 18.68 -7.61
CA VAL A 264 -11.22 17.89 -8.77
C VAL A 264 -12.12 18.11 -9.97
N LEU A 265 -13.43 18.14 -9.77
CA LEU A 265 -14.41 18.35 -10.83
C LEU A 265 -14.24 19.74 -11.47
N VAL A 266 -14.04 20.80 -10.68
CA VAL A 266 -13.72 22.15 -11.20
C VAL A 266 -12.40 22.14 -11.98
N ALA A 267 -11.34 21.50 -11.46
CA ALA A 267 -10.05 21.42 -12.14
C ALA A 267 -10.12 20.62 -13.46
N ASN A 268 -10.97 19.60 -13.52
CA ASN A 268 -11.18 18.83 -14.74
C ASN A 268 -11.98 19.61 -15.78
N ARG A 269 -12.96 20.44 -15.39
CA ARG A 269 -13.67 21.33 -16.33
C ARG A 269 -12.70 22.22 -17.10
N VAL A 270 -11.78 22.88 -16.41
CA VAL A 270 -10.74 23.72 -17.03
C VAL A 270 -9.89 22.91 -18.03
N LYS A 271 -9.58 21.65 -17.69
CA LYS A 271 -8.83 20.76 -18.58
C LYS A 271 -9.66 20.33 -19.80
N VAL A 272 -10.94 20.03 -19.62
CA VAL A 272 -11.89 19.72 -20.70
C VAL A 272 -11.99 20.90 -21.66
N GLU A 273 -12.21 22.11 -21.15
CA GLU A 273 -12.30 23.33 -21.96
C GLU A 273 -11.00 23.56 -22.75
N SER A 274 -9.84 23.44 -22.10
CA SER A 274 -8.54 23.55 -22.79
C SER A 274 -8.35 22.49 -23.90
N LEU A 275 -8.84 21.26 -23.68
CA LEU A 275 -8.82 20.23 -24.72
C LEU A 275 -9.77 20.58 -25.88
N MET A 276 -10.95 21.12 -25.59
CA MET A 276 -11.93 21.55 -26.59
C MET A 276 -11.41 22.71 -27.45
N GLU A 277 -10.75 23.71 -26.85
CA GLU A 277 -10.09 24.81 -27.55
C GLU A 277 -9.03 24.31 -28.53
N LYS A 278 -8.26 23.29 -28.11
CA LYS A 278 -7.25 22.61 -28.94
C LYS A 278 -7.84 21.64 -29.97
N GLY A 279 -9.16 21.47 -30.00
CA GLY A 279 -9.85 20.55 -30.90
C GLY A 279 -9.70 19.07 -30.54
N LYS A 280 -9.20 18.75 -29.34
CA LYS A 280 -8.96 17.38 -28.84
C LYS A 280 -10.23 16.80 -28.19
N TYR A 281 -11.32 16.74 -28.97
CA TYR A 281 -12.64 16.37 -28.43
C TYR A 281 -12.73 14.93 -27.93
N ALA A 282 -12.00 13.99 -28.52
CA ALA A 282 -11.98 12.60 -28.05
C ALA A 282 -11.37 12.47 -26.64
N GLU A 283 -10.24 13.15 -26.40
CA GLU A 283 -9.60 13.20 -25.07
C GLU A 283 -10.53 13.88 -24.05
N ALA A 284 -11.23 14.95 -24.46
CA ALA A 284 -12.21 15.62 -23.63
C ALA A 284 -13.38 14.70 -23.23
N ILE A 285 -13.91 13.92 -24.18
CA ILE A 285 -14.98 12.94 -23.92
C ILE A 285 -14.52 11.88 -22.92
N THR A 286 -13.31 11.32 -23.09
CA THR A 286 -12.79 10.32 -22.15
C THR A 286 -12.65 10.90 -20.74
N LEU A 287 -12.18 12.14 -20.63
CA LEU A 287 -12.05 12.83 -19.35
C LEU A 287 -13.42 13.07 -18.69
N LEU A 288 -14.40 13.58 -19.45
CA LEU A 288 -15.78 13.77 -18.98
C LEU A 288 -16.39 12.45 -18.53
N GLN A 289 -16.31 11.37 -19.32
CA GLN A 289 -16.85 10.05 -18.98
C GLN A 289 -16.29 9.48 -17.67
N ARG A 290 -15.00 9.73 -17.39
CA ARG A 290 -14.38 9.37 -16.12
C ARG A 290 -14.91 10.24 -14.96
N ASP A 291 -15.30 11.48 -15.21
CA ASP A 291 -15.81 12.35 -14.16
C ASP A 291 -17.30 12.11 -13.85
N PHE A 292 -18.06 11.52 -14.78
CA PHE A 292 -19.43 11.00 -14.59
C PHE A 292 -19.52 9.79 -13.62
N LEU A 293 -18.45 9.43 -12.91
CA LEU A 293 -18.38 8.25 -12.02
C LEU A 293 -19.13 8.39 -10.69
N ASP A 294 -19.77 9.53 -10.42
CA ASP A 294 -20.65 9.73 -9.27
C ASP A 294 -21.84 10.60 -9.69
N ASP A 295 -22.98 9.94 -9.91
CA ASP A 295 -24.22 10.60 -10.32
C ASP A 295 -24.61 11.69 -9.32
N SER A 296 -24.28 11.57 -8.02
CA SER A 296 -24.66 12.58 -7.02
C SER A 296 -23.94 13.94 -7.15
N LYS A 297 -22.81 14.01 -7.88
CA LYS A 297 -21.97 15.21 -7.99
C LYS A 297 -21.89 15.81 -9.38
N THR A 298 -22.43 15.10 -10.38
CA THR A 298 -22.44 15.57 -11.75
C THR A 298 -23.47 16.70 -11.91
N THR A 299 -23.05 17.85 -12.44
CA THR A 299 -23.96 18.95 -12.73
C THR A 299 -24.41 18.90 -14.19
N THR A 300 -25.44 19.67 -14.53
CA THR A 300 -25.93 19.84 -15.90
C THR A 300 -24.85 20.34 -16.87
N TYR A 301 -23.84 21.05 -16.36
CA TYR A 301 -22.72 21.56 -17.13
C TYR A 301 -21.87 20.45 -17.79
N GLU A 302 -21.61 19.34 -17.09
CA GLU A 302 -20.88 18.19 -17.65
C GLU A 302 -21.63 17.57 -18.84
N TYR A 303 -22.96 17.46 -18.73
CA TYR A 303 -23.82 16.97 -19.83
C TYR A 303 -23.74 17.91 -21.04
N ALA A 304 -23.76 19.22 -20.81
CA ALA A 304 -23.64 20.21 -21.88
C ALA A 304 -22.29 20.14 -22.61
N LEU A 305 -21.17 20.08 -21.86
CA LEU A 305 -19.82 19.95 -22.44
C LEU A 305 -19.67 18.65 -23.23
N MET A 306 -20.14 17.52 -22.67
CA MET A 306 -20.06 16.22 -23.31
C MET A 306 -20.93 16.18 -24.58
N GLY A 307 -22.15 16.70 -24.51
CA GLY A 307 -23.04 16.84 -25.67
C GLY A 307 -22.39 17.64 -26.79
N LYS A 308 -21.78 18.80 -26.47
CA LYS A 308 -21.05 19.62 -27.45
C LYS A 308 -19.87 18.88 -28.10
N CYS A 309 -19.08 18.16 -27.31
CA CYS A 309 -17.99 17.33 -27.84
C CYS A 309 -18.50 16.21 -28.77
N LEU A 310 -19.61 15.58 -28.42
CA LEU A 310 -20.23 14.52 -29.22
C LEU A 310 -20.78 15.08 -30.54
N ILE A 311 -21.39 16.26 -30.54
CA ILE A 311 -21.80 16.97 -31.77
C ILE A 311 -20.58 17.24 -32.66
N LEU A 312 -19.51 17.81 -32.11
CA LEU A 312 -18.30 18.16 -32.85
C LEU A 312 -17.54 16.93 -33.39
N THR A 313 -17.79 15.75 -32.81
CA THR A 313 -17.26 14.45 -33.28
C THR A 313 -18.28 13.65 -34.10
N LYS A 314 -19.40 14.28 -34.51
CA LYS A 314 -20.46 13.69 -35.35
C LYS A 314 -21.20 12.50 -34.72
N GLN A 315 -21.16 12.36 -33.40
CA GLN A 315 -21.87 11.33 -32.64
C GLN A 315 -23.25 11.84 -32.17
N TYR A 316 -24.10 12.23 -33.11
CA TYR A 316 -25.33 13.00 -32.82
C TYR A 316 -26.33 12.28 -31.92
N GLU A 317 -26.56 10.98 -32.13
CA GLU A 317 -27.50 10.20 -31.29
C GLU A 317 -27.02 10.09 -29.84
N LYS A 318 -25.71 9.91 -29.63
CA LYS A 318 -25.13 9.91 -28.29
C LYS A 318 -25.20 11.29 -27.65
N ALA A 319 -24.96 12.35 -28.44
CA ALA A 319 -25.13 13.71 -27.95
C ALA A 319 -26.56 13.95 -27.47
N LEU A 320 -27.54 13.55 -28.28
CA LEU A 320 -28.96 13.65 -27.95
C LEU A 320 -29.31 12.91 -26.66
N GLN A 321 -28.83 11.68 -26.50
CA GLN A 321 -29.04 10.89 -25.28
C GLN A 321 -28.47 11.58 -24.04
N ILE A 322 -27.21 12.03 -24.10
CA ILE A 322 -26.54 12.70 -22.99
C ILE A 322 -27.24 14.02 -22.64
N LEU A 323 -27.61 14.81 -23.64
CA LEU A 323 -28.25 16.11 -23.41
C LEU A 323 -29.67 15.97 -22.87
N LYS A 324 -30.42 14.94 -23.28
CA LYS A 324 -31.73 14.61 -22.65
C LYS A 324 -31.57 14.21 -21.18
N ALA A 325 -30.52 13.47 -20.83
CA ALA A 325 -30.23 13.17 -19.43
C ALA A 325 -29.89 14.44 -18.63
N GLY A 326 -29.17 15.39 -19.23
CA GLY A 326 -28.93 16.71 -18.65
C GLY A 326 -30.22 17.53 -18.47
N GLU A 327 -31.10 17.52 -19.48
CA GLU A 327 -32.39 18.24 -19.46
C GLU A 327 -33.33 17.67 -18.38
N HIS A 328 -33.36 16.35 -18.23
CA HIS A 328 -34.14 15.72 -17.17
C HIS A 328 -33.72 16.17 -15.77
N ARG A 329 -32.44 16.54 -15.63
CA ARG A 329 -31.83 16.97 -14.37
C ARG A 329 -32.09 18.43 -14.07
N ASP A 330 -31.97 19.29 -15.08
CA ASP A 330 -32.42 20.68 -15.03
C ASP A 330 -32.90 21.13 -16.42
N ALA A 331 -34.22 21.25 -16.56
CA ALA A 331 -34.84 21.66 -17.80
C ALA A 331 -34.62 23.15 -18.14
N ALA A 332 -34.13 23.95 -17.19
CA ALA A 332 -33.85 25.38 -17.37
C ALA A 332 -32.38 25.68 -17.70
N ASP A 333 -31.48 24.69 -17.65
CA ASP A 333 -30.06 24.90 -17.96
C ASP A 333 -29.87 25.29 -19.44
N LEU A 334 -29.48 26.55 -19.67
CA LEU A 334 -29.39 27.11 -21.02
C LEU A 334 -28.26 26.50 -21.86
N PHE A 335 -27.18 26.00 -21.23
CA PHE A 335 -26.10 25.32 -21.95
C PHE A 335 -26.55 23.94 -22.43
N VAL A 336 -27.30 23.20 -21.62
CA VAL A 336 -27.91 21.94 -22.04
C VAL A 336 -28.91 22.21 -23.17
N GLN A 337 -29.81 23.18 -22.98
CA GLN A 337 -30.88 23.48 -23.94
C GLN A 337 -30.33 23.88 -25.32
N ILE A 338 -29.33 24.77 -25.38
CA ILE A 338 -28.79 25.19 -26.69
C ILE A 338 -28.08 24.04 -27.40
N ASN A 339 -27.32 23.21 -26.67
CA ASN A 339 -26.67 22.05 -27.26
C ASN A 339 -27.67 20.95 -27.64
N LEU A 340 -28.78 20.81 -26.90
CA LEU A 340 -29.87 19.90 -27.24
C LEU A 340 -30.56 20.33 -28.54
N ALA A 341 -30.81 21.64 -28.71
CA ALA A 341 -31.31 22.19 -29.98
C ALA A 341 -30.36 21.88 -31.15
N HIS A 342 -29.04 22.00 -30.93
CA HIS A 342 -28.05 21.60 -31.94
C HIS A 342 -28.08 20.10 -32.24
N ALA A 343 -28.21 19.24 -31.23
CA ALA A 343 -28.33 17.79 -31.44
C ALA A 343 -29.56 17.46 -32.30
N TYR A 344 -30.72 18.03 -31.97
CA TYR A 344 -31.95 17.88 -32.77
C TYR A 344 -31.81 18.38 -34.20
N MET A 345 -31.05 19.46 -34.42
CA MET A 345 -30.76 19.96 -35.76
C MET A 345 -30.00 18.92 -36.60
N PHE A 346 -29.01 18.23 -36.01
CA PHE A 346 -28.21 17.24 -36.71
C PHE A 346 -28.88 15.85 -36.81
N THR A 347 -29.80 15.50 -35.90
CA THR A 347 -30.64 14.29 -36.01
C THR A 347 -31.89 14.51 -36.87
N LYS A 348 -32.04 15.69 -37.49
CA LYS A 348 -33.16 16.08 -38.38
C LYS A 348 -34.52 16.22 -37.69
N GLU A 349 -34.54 16.31 -36.35
CA GLU A 349 -35.73 16.63 -35.56
C GLU A 349 -35.98 18.15 -35.52
N ILE A 350 -36.18 18.75 -36.69
CA ILE A 350 -36.20 20.21 -36.88
C ILE A 350 -37.33 20.91 -36.10
N GLY A 351 -38.45 20.22 -35.84
CA GLY A 351 -39.52 20.74 -34.98
C GLY A 351 -39.03 21.02 -33.56
N MET A 352 -38.45 20.01 -32.92
CA MET A 352 -37.90 20.09 -31.56
C MET A 352 -36.81 21.15 -31.45
N CYS A 353 -35.90 21.22 -32.43
CA CYS A 353 -34.87 22.24 -32.51
C CYS A 353 -35.46 23.67 -32.48
N LYS A 354 -36.48 23.92 -33.31
CA LYS A 354 -37.13 25.24 -33.38
C LYS A 354 -37.86 25.59 -32.10
N ASP A 355 -38.48 24.63 -31.45
CA ASP A 355 -39.27 24.87 -30.25
C ASP A 355 -38.39 25.32 -29.07
N ILE A 356 -37.22 24.67 -28.89
CA ILE A 356 -36.23 25.10 -27.89
C ILE A 356 -35.74 26.52 -28.21
N HIS A 357 -35.35 26.77 -29.46
CA HIS A 357 -34.86 28.08 -29.87
C HIS A 357 -35.90 29.20 -29.66
N LYS A 358 -37.16 28.99 -30.04
CA LYS A 358 -38.24 29.95 -29.78
C LYS A 358 -38.45 30.23 -28.30
N ARG A 359 -38.31 29.21 -27.45
CA ARG A 359 -38.50 29.33 -26.00
C ARG A 359 -37.43 30.18 -25.33
N PHE A 360 -36.18 30.07 -25.76
CA PHE A 360 -35.03 30.68 -25.07
C PHE A 360 -34.38 31.86 -25.81
N LYS A 361 -34.84 32.22 -27.02
CA LYS A 361 -34.21 33.26 -27.86
C LYS A 361 -34.01 34.63 -27.20
N THR A 362 -34.82 35.00 -26.20
CA THR A 362 -34.72 36.29 -25.49
C THR A 362 -33.83 36.24 -24.25
N GLN A 363 -33.26 35.08 -23.93
CA GLN A 363 -32.45 34.89 -22.73
C GLN A 363 -30.95 35.08 -23.01
N ASN A 364 -30.21 35.34 -21.93
CA ASN A 364 -28.76 35.34 -21.94
C ASN A 364 -28.24 34.02 -21.35
N ILE A 365 -27.32 33.36 -22.04
CA ILE A 365 -26.72 32.09 -21.58
C ILE A 365 -25.72 32.33 -20.45
N ASN A 366 -25.07 33.50 -20.47
CA ASN A 366 -24.25 34.02 -19.38
C ASN A 366 -24.38 35.56 -19.35
N PRO A 367 -23.85 36.27 -18.34
CA PRO A 367 -24.06 37.72 -18.18
C PRO A 367 -23.68 38.59 -19.39
N THR A 368 -22.86 38.09 -20.31
CA THR A 368 -22.33 38.85 -21.45
C THR A 368 -22.69 38.26 -22.82
N THR A 369 -23.36 37.10 -22.87
CA THR A 369 -23.62 36.37 -24.12
C THR A 369 -25.10 36.03 -24.24
N SER A 370 -25.78 36.60 -25.23
CA SER A 370 -27.17 36.26 -25.54
C SER A 370 -27.29 34.86 -26.15
N TRP A 371 -28.49 34.28 -26.09
CA TRP A 371 -28.80 33.03 -26.77
C TRP A 371 -28.50 33.10 -28.27
N THR A 372 -28.86 34.21 -28.91
CA THR A 372 -28.64 34.44 -30.34
C THR A 372 -27.16 34.54 -30.68
N GLN A 373 -26.37 35.25 -29.88
CA GLN A 373 -24.92 35.36 -30.04
C GLN A 373 -24.23 34.00 -29.92
N GLN A 374 -24.63 33.19 -28.93
CA GLN A 374 -24.06 31.85 -28.76
C GLN A 374 -24.41 30.94 -29.93
N PHE A 375 -25.66 30.98 -30.42
CA PHE A 375 -26.08 30.22 -31.60
C PHE A 375 -25.24 30.59 -32.83
N ASP A 376 -25.08 31.88 -33.12
CA ASP A 376 -24.28 32.33 -34.26
C ASP A 376 -22.81 31.87 -34.15
N ALA A 377 -22.23 31.94 -32.95
CA ALA A 377 -20.88 31.44 -32.68
C ALA A 377 -20.76 29.93 -32.89
N ASP A 378 -21.74 29.15 -32.45
CA ASP A 378 -21.74 27.69 -32.60
C ASP A 378 -21.92 27.27 -34.06
N ILE A 379 -22.82 27.92 -34.82
CA ILE A 379 -22.97 27.70 -36.25
C ILE A 379 -21.67 28.00 -37.02
N ALA A 380 -20.98 29.08 -36.67
CA ALA A 380 -19.67 29.41 -37.25
C ALA A 380 -18.62 28.33 -36.94
N LEU A 381 -18.59 27.83 -35.70
CA LEU A 381 -17.71 26.74 -35.29
C LEU A 381 -18.03 25.44 -36.05
N PHE A 382 -19.30 25.06 -36.16
CA PHE A 382 -19.74 23.86 -36.88
C PHE A 382 -19.35 23.92 -38.35
N THR A 383 -19.52 25.08 -38.98
CA THR A 383 -19.09 25.32 -40.36
C THR A 383 -17.58 25.14 -40.50
N LYS A 384 -16.80 25.76 -39.62
CA LYS A 384 -15.33 25.62 -39.59
C LYS A 384 -14.87 24.17 -39.40
N LYS A 385 -15.67 23.35 -38.71
CA LYS A 385 -15.40 21.93 -38.43
C LYS A 385 -15.99 20.98 -39.49
N GLY A 386 -16.59 21.50 -40.56
CA GLY A 386 -17.14 20.69 -41.65
C GLY A 386 -18.33 19.84 -41.23
N LEU A 387 -19.21 20.39 -40.37
CA LEU A 387 -20.51 19.79 -40.04
C LEU A 387 -21.56 20.20 -41.10
N PRO A 388 -22.64 19.41 -41.28
CA PRO A 388 -23.70 19.72 -42.24
C PRO A 388 -24.38 21.07 -41.97
N THR A 389 -24.58 21.87 -43.01
CA THR A 389 -25.08 23.25 -42.89
C THR A 389 -26.51 23.46 -43.41
N GLU A 390 -27.15 22.40 -43.93
CA GLU A 390 -28.45 22.43 -44.63
C GLU A 390 -29.54 23.21 -43.86
N TYR A 391 -29.58 23.06 -42.54
CA TYR A 391 -30.65 23.63 -41.71
C TYR A 391 -30.30 24.97 -41.06
N PHE A 392 -29.07 25.45 -41.14
CA PHE A 392 -28.61 26.63 -40.39
C PHE A 392 -29.45 27.86 -40.72
N GLY A 393 -29.62 28.18 -42.00
CA GLY A 393 -30.44 29.33 -42.42
C GLY A 393 -31.94 29.17 -42.09
N ARG A 394 -32.46 27.94 -42.05
CA ARG A 394 -33.85 27.67 -41.67
C ARG A 394 -34.09 27.88 -40.17
N ILE A 395 -33.12 27.52 -39.34
CA ILE A 395 -33.16 27.70 -37.89
C ILE A 395 -32.90 29.16 -37.52
N GLN A 396 -31.94 29.82 -38.17
CA GLN A 396 -31.63 31.23 -37.92
C GLN A 396 -32.85 32.13 -38.11
N ARG A 397 -33.64 31.90 -39.17
CA ARG A 397 -34.93 32.58 -39.41
C ARG A 397 -36.02 32.32 -38.36
N ALA A 398 -35.88 31.25 -37.56
CA ALA A 398 -36.82 30.95 -36.48
C ALA A 398 -36.40 31.56 -35.14
N ILE A 399 -35.13 31.99 -35.03
CA ILE A 399 -34.53 32.62 -33.86
C ILE A 399 -34.65 34.15 -33.95
N GLN A 400 -34.47 34.71 -35.16
CA GLN A 400 -34.84 36.08 -35.50
C GLN A 400 -36.35 36.26 -35.37
#